data_AF-A0AA50HXW8-F1
#
_entry.id   AF-A0AA50HXW8-F1
#
_cell.length_a   1.000
_cell.length_b   1.000
_cell.length_c   1.000
_cell.angle_alpha   90.00
_cell.angle_beta   90.00
_cell.angle_gamma   90.00
#
_symmetry.space_group_name_H-M   'P 1'
#
loop_
_entity.id
_entity.type
_entity.pdbx_description
1 polymer ?
#
loop_
_entity_poly.entity_id
_entity_poly.type
_entity_poly.pdbx_seq_one_letter_code
_entity_poly.pdbx_strand_id
1 'polypeptide(L)'
;MGNITLISATSPGQTAVEVQLGKQSAGLFTLALTQSLWENSSTSVMASLWDHSRNLLVPRLGTEQIPQWRSPNNSPDFLAPTTLTTGGEGMVTGLISGNSLQSQIVALAPLVQKRALVHSCYLTFPATETGSDLNSTDNSLWQVQSVKGQSATLTAITKTSSTKAESATSSTEANGGESKKEMLVGSALREIYRAIPKNLALTVALAHDLERIERVDATSAFGAIAAVETVINAGEGSADCVFGRLEAHRYSLFTEGETLCNP
;
A
#
# COMPACT_ATOMS: atom_id res chain seq x y z
N MET A 1 -36.84 1.04 -7.34
CA MET A 1 -35.57 0.89 -6.59
C MET A 1 -34.46 1.34 -7.52
N GLY A 2 -33.68 2.34 -7.11
CA GLY A 2 -32.73 3.05 -7.96
C GLY A 2 -31.58 2.18 -8.47
N ASN A 3 -30.76 2.75 -9.35
CA ASN A 3 -29.53 2.17 -9.92
C ASN A 3 -28.50 1.84 -8.82
N ILE A 4 -28.77 0.82 -8.00
CA ILE A 4 -27.90 0.40 -6.90
C ILE A 4 -27.17 -0.85 -7.34
N THR A 5 -25.85 -0.75 -7.44
CA THR A 5 -24.99 -1.93 -7.59
C THR A 5 -24.76 -2.54 -6.21
N LEU A 6 -25.02 -3.84 -6.09
CA LEU A 6 -24.76 -4.62 -4.87
C LEU A 6 -23.48 -5.41 -5.05
N ILE A 7 -22.62 -5.36 -4.04
CA ILE A 7 -21.33 -6.04 -3.96
C ILE A 7 -21.36 -6.93 -2.72
N SER A 8 -21.05 -8.21 -2.88
CA SER A 8 -20.97 -9.20 -1.81
C SER A 8 -19.65 -9.93 -1.84
N ALA A 9 -19.02 -10.11 -0.68
CA ALA A 9 -17.78 -10.85 -0.51
C ALA A 9 -17.96 -12.37 -0.71
N THR A 10 -19.19 -12.87 -0.69
CA THR A 10 -19.53 -14.29 -0.73
C THR A 10 -20.74 -14.58 -1.61
N SER A 11 -20.85 -15.84 -2.02
CA SER A 11 -22.09 -16.43 -2.54
C SER A 11 -22.93 -16.98 -1.37
N PRO A 12 -24.24 -17.22 -1.57
CA PRO A 12 -25.07 -17.82 -0.53
C PRO A 12 -24.48 -19.15 -0.03
N GLY A 13 -24.36 -19.30 1.29
CA GLY A 13 -23.79 -20.50 1.92
C GLY A 13 -22.26 -20.51 2.08
N GLN A 14 -21.56 -19.45 1.65
CA GLN A 14 -20.13 -19.27 1.89
C GLN A 14 -19.85 -18.28 3.02
N THR A 15 -18.67 -18.40 3.64
CA THR A 15 -18.21 -17.52 4.71
C THR A 15 -17.16 -16.55 4.18
N ALA A 16 -17.23 -15.29 4.60
CA ALA A 16 -16.20 -14.30 4.25
C ALA A 16 -14.96 -14.53 5.13
N VAL A 17 -13.78 -14.54 4.51
CA VAL A 17 -12.52 -14.82 5.21
C VAL A 17 -11.80 -13.51 5.54
N GLU A 18 -11.20 -13.45 6.73
CA GLU A 18 -10.23 -12.41 7.10
C GLU A 18 -8.80 -12.95 6.98
N VAL A 19 -7.89 -12.09 6.50
CA VAL A 19 -6.46 -12.35 6.50
C VAL A 19 -5.79 -11.53 7.60
N GLN A 20 -4.86 -12.17 8.31
CA GLN A 20 -4.02 -11.50 9.30
C GLN A 20 -2.77 -10.96 8.60
N LEU A 21 -2.52 -9.66 8.71
CA LEU A 21 -1.37 -8.93 8.15
C LEU A 21 -0.49 -8.44 9.31
N GLY A 22 0.09 -9.37 10.07
CA GLY A 22 0.80 -9.06 11.30
C GLY A 22 -0.14 -8.60 12.42
N LYS A 23 -0.08 -7.32 12.82
CA LYS A 23 -0.95 -6.77 13.89
C LYS A 23 -2.30 -6.23 13.39
N GLN A 24 -2.53 -6.28 12.09
CA GLN A 24 -3.76 -5.82 11.45
C GLN A 24 -4.49 -7.01 10.83
N SER A 25 -5.81 -6.93 10.70
CA SER A 25 -6.61 -7.85 9.91
C SER A 25 -7.36 -7.10 8.82
N ALA A 26 -7.67 -7.77 7.73
CA ALA A 26 -8.52 -7.25 6.67
C ALA A 26 -9.36 -8.38 6.07
N GLY A 27 -10.58 -8.07 5.62
CA GLY A 27 -11.35 -9.00 4.80
C GLY A 27 -10.59 -9.33 3.52
N LEU A 28 -10.37 -10.62 3.23
CA LEU A 28 -9.55 -11.06 2.11
C LEU A 28 -10.11 -10.55 0.77
N PHE A 29 -11.43 -10.62 0.59
CA PHE A 29 -12.09 -10.02 -0.57
C PHE A 29 -11.88 -8.51 -0.67
N THR A 30 -12.00 -7.78 0.44
CA THR A 30 -11.78 -6.32 0.47
C THR A 30 -10.35 -5.98 0.06
N LEU A 31 -9.39 -6.75 0.54
CA LEU A 31 -7.98 -6.59 0.17
C LEU A 31 -7.75 -6.88 -1.31
N ALA A 32 -8.29 -7.99 -1.84
CA ALA A 32 -8.19 -8.32 -3.26
C ALA A 32 -8.86 -7.27 -4.16
N LEU A 33 -10.05 -6.78 -3.79
CA LEU A 33 -10.75 -5.73 -4.52
C LEU A 33 -9.94 -4.43 -4.53
N THR A 34 -9.38 -4.03 -3.39
CA THR A 34 -8.55 -2.82 -3.28
C THR A 34 -7.29 -2.95 -4.15
N GLN A 35 -6.64 -4.11 -4.14
CA GLN A 35 -5.50 -4.39 -5.00
C GLN A 35 -5.88 -4.28 -6.48
N SER A 36 -6.99 -4.91 -6.88
CA SER A 36 -7.49 -4.82 -8.25
C SER A 36 -7.78 -3.38 -8.67
N LEU A 37 -8.32 -2.56 -7.76
CA LEU A 37 -8.59 -1.14 -8.03
C LEU A 37 -7.33 -0.33 -8.28
N TRP A 38 -6.22 -0.65 -7.59
CA TRP A 38 -4.96 0.05 -7.80
C TRP A 38 -4.26 -0.37 -9.09
N GLU A 39 -4.32 -1.65 -9.42
CA GLU A 39 -3.72 -2.18 -10.65
C GLU A 39 -4.48 -1.72 -11.91
N ASN A 40 -5.78 -1.44 -11.77
CA ASN A 40 -6.62 -0.98 -12.87
C ASN A 40 -6.77 0.55 -12.85
N SER A 41 -5.79 1.26 -13.44
CA SER A 41 -5.76 2.74 -13.50
C SER A 41 -6.67 3.37 -14.56
N SER A 42 -7.27 2.58 -15.45
CA SER A 42 -8.21 3.04 -16.47
C SER A 42 -9.65 2.82 -16.04
N THR A 43 -10.61 3.52 -16.65
CA THR A 43 -12.07 3.29 -16.60
C THR A 43 -12.42 1.82 -16.88
N SER A 44 -12.24 0.95 -15.90
CA SER A 44 -12.38 -0.49 -16.04
C SER A 44 -13.86 -0.84 -16.01
N VAL A 45 -14.30 -1.61 -17.00
CA VAL A 45 -15.60 -2.28 -16.98
C VAL A 45 -15.66 -3.12 -15.70
N MET A 46 -16.70 -2.93 -14.88
CA MET A 46 -16.88 -3.63 -13.59
C MET A 46 -16.58 -5.13 -13.63
N ALA A 47 -16.94 -5.79 -14.73
CA ALA A 47 -16.66 -7.20 -14.94
C ALA A 47 -15.15 -7.55 -14.86
N SER A 48 -14.27 -6.76 -15.49
CA SER A 48 -12.82 -7.01 -15.51
C SER A 48 -12.19 -6.81 -14.13
N LEU A 49 -12.60 -5.77 -13.41
CA LEU A 49 -12.17 -5.56 -12.02
C LEU A 49 -12.59 -6.73 -11.13
N TRP A 50 -13.83 -7.21 -11.34
CA TRP A 50 -14.39 -8.30 -10.57
C TRP A 50 -13.67 -9.61 -10.83
N ASP A 51 -13.50 -9.97 -12.10
CA ASP A 51 -12.81 -11.19 -12.52
C ASP A 51 -11.36 -11.19 -12.02
N HIS A 52 -10.69 -10.04 -12.06
CA HIS A 52 -9.35 -9.91 -11.50
C HIS A 52 -9.34 -10.13 -9.98
N SER A 53 -10.26 -9.50 -9.23
CA SER A 53 -10.37 -9.72 -7.78
C SER A 53 -10.66 -11.19 -7.43
N ARG A 54 -11.48 -11.87 -8.23
CA ARG A 54 -11.77 -13.30 -8.08
C ARG A 54 -10.55 -14.16 -8.37
N ASN A 55 -9.80 -13.85 -9.41
CA ASN A 55 -8.58 -14.59 -9.77
C ASN A 55 -7.48 -14.45 -8.71
N LEU A 56 -7.47 -13.36 -7.92
CA LEU A 56 -6.58 -13.23 -6.77
C LEU A 56 -7.02 -14.11 -5.57
N LEU A 57 -8.31 -14.44 -5.47
CA LEU A 57 -8.87 -15.24 -4.37
C LEU A 57 -8.85 -16.75 -4.65
N VAL A 58 -9.12 -17.17 -5.89
CA VAL A 58 -9.25 -18.58 -6.27
C VAL A 58 -8.02 -19.42 -5.90
N PRO A 59 -6.77 -18.97 -6.12
CA PRO A 59 -5.60 -19.72 -5.70
C PRO A 59 -5.48 -19.85 -4.17
N ARG A 60 -6.10 -18.95 -3.40
CA ARG A 60 -5.97 -18.90 -1.93
C ARG A 60 -7.03 -19.69 -1.19
N LEU A 61 -8.26 -19.68 -1.71
CA LEU A 61 -9.44 -20.25 -1.05
C LEU A 61 -10.23 -21.22 -1.94
N GLY A 62 -9.80 -21.46 -3.18
CA GLY A 62 -10.57 -22.23 -4.15
C GLY A 62 -11.99 -21.67 -4.29
N THR A 63 -12.98 -22.47 -3.90
CA THR A 63 -14.40 -22.11 -3.93
C THR A 63 -14.98 -21.80 -2.54
N GLU A 64 -14.18 -21.64 -1.49
CA GLU A 64 -14.69 -21.31 -0.14
C GLU A 64 -15.23 -19.87 -0.06
N GLN A 65 -14.68 -18.95 -0.85
CA GLN A 65 -15.16 -17.59 -0.96
C GLN A 65 -15.20 -17.14 -2.42
N ILE A 66 -16.42 -16.94 -2.95
CA ILE A 66 -16.64 -16.43 -4.30
C ILE A 66 -17.42 -15.11 -4.19
N PRO A 67 -16.78 -13.96 -4.46
CA PRO A 67 -17.47 -12.69 -4.40
C PRO A 67 -18.46 -12.55 -5.57
N GLN A 68 -19.62 -11.97 -5.27
CA GLN A 68 -20.69 -11.67 -6.24
C GLN A 68 -20.95 -10.16 -6.39
N TRP A 69 -21.26 -9.72 -7.61
CA TRP A 69 -21.78 -8.37 -7.86
C TRP A 69 -23.06 -8.44 -8.70
N ARG A 70 -23.95 -7.47 -8.52
CA ARG A 70 -25.15 -7.29 -9.35
C ARG A 70 -25.39 -5.81 -9.62
N SER A 71 -25.54 -5.45 -10.88
CA SER A 71 -25.98 -4.11 -11.30
C SER A 71 -27.29 -4.22 -12.10
N PRO A 72 -28.33 -3.42 -11.81
CA PRO A 72 -29.60 -3.46 -12.52
C PRO A 72 -29.48 -3.20 -14.04
N ASN A 73 -28.49 -2.41 -14.46
CA ASN A 73 -28.37 -1.94 -15.85
C ASN A 73 -27.10 -2.42 -16.54
N ASN A 74 -26.31 -3.30 -15.90
CA ASN A 74 -24.99 -3.70 -16.37
C ASN A 74 -24.06 -2.51 -16.73
N SER A 75 -24.34 -1.33 -16.16
CA SER A 75 -23.59 -0.13 -16.50
C SER A 75 -22.19 -0.22 -15.89
N PRO A 76 -21.13 0.00 -16.69
CA PRO A 76 -19.75 -0.02 -16.21
C PRO A 76 -19.42 1.17 -15.28
N ASP A 77 -20.30 2.17 -15.18
CA ASP A 77 -19.98 3.48 -14.61
C ASP A 77 -19.97 3.54 -13.07
N PHE A 78 -20.16 2.43 -12.36
CA PHE A 78 -20.22 2.45 -10.89
C PHE A 78 -18.91 2.93 -10.23
N LEU A 79 -17.76 2.74 -10.88
CA LEU A 79 -16.46 3.24 -10.43
C LEU A 79 -15.83 4.22 -11.42
N ALA A 80 -16.60 4.76 -12.36
CA ALA A 80 -16.13 5.93 -13.10
C ALA A 80 -15.98 7.06 -12.07
N PRO A 81 -14.76 7.51 -11.74
CA PRO A 81 -14.59 8.59 -10.78
C PRO A 81 -15.40 9.79 -11.29
N THR A 82 -16.42 10.19 -10.53
CA THR A 82 -17.31 11.32 -10.87
C THR A 82 -16.53 12.63 -11.01
N THR A 83 -15.30 12.66 -10.49
CA THR A 83 -14.21 13.52 -10.93
C THR A 83 -12.90 12.78 -10.70
N LEU A 84 -11.97 12.74 -11.66
CA LEU A 84 -10.55 12.50 -11.36
C LEU A 84 -10.08 13.73 -10.55
N THR A 85 -10.42 13.80 -9.27
CA THR A 85 -9.53 14.56 -8.38
C THR A 85 -8.23 13.77 -8.38
N THR A 86 -7.15 14.47 -8.67
CA THR A 86 -5.77 13.98 -8.68
C THR A 86 -5.47 13.33 -7.33
N GLY A 87 -5.85 12.05 -7.17
CA GLY A 87 -5.74 11.34 -5.90
C GLY A 87 -4.29 11.23 -5.47
N GLY A 88 -4.05 11.47 -4.19
CA GLY A 88 -2.77 11.22 -3.53
C GLY A 88 -2.79 9.90 -2.76
N GLU A 89 -1.62 9.29 -2.64
CA GLU A 89 -1.39 8.08 -1.85
C GLU A 89 -1.09 8.38 -0.38
N GLY A 90 -0.97 9.66 -0.05
CA GLY A 90 -0.81 10.16 1.30
C GLY A 90 -1.21 11.62 1.43
N MET A 91 -1.08 12.14 2.64
CA MET A 91 -1.38 13.53 2.97
C MET A 91 -0.33 14.08 3.92
N VAL A 92 0.06 15.34 3.74
CA VAL A 92 0.91 16.06 4.68
C VAL A 92 0.09 16.39 5.94
N THR A 93 0.55 15.94 7.09
CA THR A 93 -0.13 16.12 8.39
C THR A 93 0.51 17.20 9.25
N GLY A 94 1.75 17.57 8.98
CA GLY A 94 2.44 18.61 9.73
C GLY A 94 3.78 18.98 9.13
N LEU A 95 4.32 20.11 9.56
CA LEU A 95 5.66 20.55 9.18
C LEU A 95 6.64 20.36 10.32
N ILE A 96 7.87 19.96 9.99
CA ILE A 96 9.00 19.86 10.91
C ILE A 96 9.99 20.99 10.58
N SER A 97 10.70 21.50 11.58
CA SER A 97 11.82 22.41 11.35
C SER A 97 12.87 21.78 10.43
N GLY A 98 13.56 22.59 9.62
CA GLY A 98 14.65 22.11 8.77
C GLY A 98 14.25 21.46 7.44
N ASN A 99 13.16 21.93 6.81
CA ASN A 99 12.73 21.48 5.46
C ASN A 99 12.28 20.01 5.42
N SER A 100 11.68 19.55 6.52
CA SER A 100 11.09 18.23 6.66
C SER A 100 9.60 18.36 6.98
N LEU A 101 8.82 17.34 6.64
CA LEU A 101 7.40 17.27 6.93
C LEU A 101 7.01 15.91 7.53
N GLN A 102 5.89 15.90 8.24
CA GLN A 102 5.19 14.68 8.64
C GLN A 102 4.05 14.42 7.65
N SER A 103 3.86 13.15 7.34
CA SER A 103 2.76 12.70 6.49
C SER A 103 2.13 11.41 6.97
N GLN A 104 0.94 11.14 6.46
CA GLN A 104 0.32 9.83 6.48
C GLN A 104 0.28 9.25 5.07
N ILE A 105 0.81 8.05 4.89
CA ILE A 105 0.75 7.28 3.64
C ILE A 105 -0.29 6.19 3.85
N VAL A 106 -1.35 6.23 3.04
CA VAL A 106 -2.58 5.45 3.28
C VAL A 106 -2.95 4.55 2.10
N ALA A 107 -2.47 4.85 0.89
CA ALA A 107 -2.80 4.08 -0.32
C ALA A 107 -1.70 3.07 -0.71
N LEU A 108 -0.99 2.51 0.26
CA LEU A 108 -0.05 1.41 0.01
C LEU A 108 -0.43 0.18 0.81
N ALA A 109 -0.34 -0.99 0.17
CA ALA A 109 -0.66 -2.25 0.80
C ALA A 109 0.26 -2.43 2.02
N PRO A 110 -0.23 -2.98 3.15
CA PRO A 110 0.57 -3.10 4.37
C PRO A 110 1.93 -3.79 4.16
N LEU A 111 2.00 -4.77 3.25
CA LEU A 111 3.24 -5.45 2.88
C LEU A 111 4.25 -4.54 2.15
N VAL A 112 3.76 -3.61 1.32
CA VAL A 112 4.60 -2.60 0.64
C VAL A 112 5.08 -1.55 1.64
N GLN A 113 4.21 -1.11 2.55
CA GLN A 113 4.57 -0.16 3.61
C GLN A 113 5.68 -0.70 4.51
N LYS A 114 5.68 -2.01 4.78
CA LYS A 114 6.66 -2.67 5.65
C LYS A 114 8.09 -2.67 5.08
N ARG A 115 8.26 -2.61 3.76
CA ARG A 115 9.55 -2.95 3.11
C ARG A 115 10.17 -1.90 2.19
N ALA A 116 9.40 -0.94 1.68
CA ALA A 116 9.84 -0.26 0.45
C ALA A 116 9.53 1.24 0.40
N LEU A 117 9.37 1.90 1.55
CA LEU A 117 9.04 3.31 1.58
C LEU A 117 10.23 4.24 1.81
N VAL A 118 11.24 3.81 2.56
CA VAL A 118 12.41 4.66 2.82
C VAL A 118 13.13 4.92 1.51
N HIS A 119 13.50 6.18 1.29
CA HIS A 119 14.05 6.72 0.04
C HIS A 119 13.07 6.85 -1.14
N SER A 120 11.84 6.37 -1.05
CA SER A 120 10.79 6.70 -2.04
C SER A 120 10.55 8.21 -2.04
N CYS A 121 10.17 8.71 -3.21
CA CYS A 121 10.00 10.14 -3.45
C CYS A 121 8.57 10.47 -3.86
N TYR A 122 8.04 11.52 -3.23
CA TYR A 122 6.67 11.99 -3.39
C TYR A 122 6.65 13.44 -3.86
N LEU A 123 5.65 13.78 -4.68
CA LEU A 123 5.28 15.17 -4.98
C LEU A 123 4.08 15.59 -4.15
N THR A 124 4.11 16.83 -3.66
CA THR A 124 2.95 17.48 -3.03
C THR A 124 2.10 18.19 -4.06
N PHE A 125 0.78 18.02 -3.95
CA PHE A 125 -0.22 18.77 -4.72
C PHE A 125 -1.12 19.54 -3.75
N PRO A 126 -1.35 20.84 -3.98
CA PRO A 126 -2.23 21.63 -3.13
C PRO A 126 -3.65 21.07 -3.17
N ALA A 127 -4.31 21.03 -2.01
CA ALA A 127 -5.63 20.44 -1.85
C ALA A 127 -6.75 21.12 -2.68
N THR A 128 -6.48 22.33 -3.20
CA THR A 128 -7.47 23.20 -3.85
C THR A 128 -7.36 23.27 -5.38
N GLU A 129 -6.39 22.61 -6.01
CA GLU A 129 -6.23 22.68 -7.47
C GLU A 129 -6.84 21.47 -8.17
N THR A 130 -8.08 21.64 -8.65
CA THR A 130 -8.67 20.82 -9.71
C THR A 130 -8.02 21.16 -11.05
N GLY A 131 -6.82 20.64 -11.31
CA GLY A 131 -6.11 20.92 -12.55
C GLY A 131 -4.82 20.11 -12.70
N SER A 132 -4.74 19.34 -13.78
CA SER A 132 -3.69 18.37 -14.08
C SER A 132 -2.46 19.00 -14.73
N ASP A 133 -1.69 19.80 -13.98
CA ASP A 133 -0.35 20.21 -14.42
C ASP A 133 0.73 19.58 -13.53
N LEU A 134 1.14 18.36 -13.91
CA LEU A 134 2.33 17.69 -13.37
C LEU A 134 3.62 18.52 -13.55
N ASN A 135 3.58 19.53 -14.43
CA ASN A 135 4.66 20.46 -14.73
C ASN A 135 4.56 21.80 -13.96
N SER A 136 3.64 21.94 -13.00
CA SER A 136 3.64 23.12 -12.12
C SER A 136 4.97 23.19 -11.36
N THR A 137 5.71 24.28 -11.59
CA THR A 137 7.03 24.57 -11.02
C THR A 137 7.05 24.73 -9.50
N ASP A 138 5.90 24.62 -8.83
CA ASP A 138 5.77 24.70 -7.36
C ASP A 138 5.72 23.31 -6.68
N ASN A 139 5.71 22.21 -7.43
CA ASN A 139 5.67 20.86 -6.85
C ASN A 139 7.03 20.54 -6.18
N SER A 140 7.02 20.48 -4.85
CA SER A 140 8.21 20.13 -4.07
C SER A 140 8.40 18.60 -4.05
N LEU A 141 9.63 18.14 -4.31
CA LEU A 141 9.99 16.72 -4.27
C LEU A 141 10.48 16.34 -2.88
N TRP A 142 9.84 15.35 -2.29
CA TRP A 142 10.05 14.94 -0.91
C TRP A 142 10.51 13.49 -0.85
N GLN A 143 11.64 13.24 -0.18
CA GLN A 143 12.14 11.89 0.06
C GLN A 143 11.74 11.41 1.45
N VAL A 144 11.19 10.20 1.52
CA VAL A 144 10.92 9.52 2.79
C VAL A 144 12.23 9.17 3.51
N GLN A 145 12.36 9.64 4.75
CA GLN A 145 13.50 9.37 5.63
C GLN A 145 13.19 8.30 6.67
N SER A 146 11.95 8.24 7.14
CA SER A 146 11.53 7.24 8.13
C SER A 146 10.04 6.94 8.01
N VAL A 147 9.67 5.71 8.37
CA VAL A 147 8.28 5.24 8.38
C VAL A 147 8.01 4.48 9.67
N LYS A 148 6.85 4.74 10.28
CA LYS A 148 6.33 3.99 11.42
C LYS A 148 4.83 3.75 11.22
N GLY A 149 4.48 2.56 10.74
CA GLY A 149 3.13 2.27 10.28
C GLY A 149 2.79 3.17 9.07
N GLN A 150 1.66 3.87 9.13
CA GLN A 150 1.24 4.79 8.08
C GLN A 150 1.91 6.17 8.20
N SER A 151 2.55 6.48 9.31
CA SER A 151 3.21 7.78 9.51
C SER A 151 4.60 7.78 8.90
N ALA A 152 4.94 8.83 8.15
CA ALA A 152 6.26 9.00 7.55
C ALA A 152 6.83 10.40 7.80
N THR A 153 8.16 10.47 7.87
CA THR A 153 8.92 11.72 7.85
C THR A 153 9.57 11.88 6.49
N LEU A 154 9.34 13.00 5.83
CA LEU A 154 9.93 13.30 4.52
C LEU A 154 10.79 14.56 4.58
N THR A 155 11.82 14.63 3.75
CA THR A 155 12.70 15.80 3.61
C THR A 155 12.81 16.20 2.14
N ALA A 156 12.81 17.50 1.84
CA ALA A 156 12.83 17.92 0.44
C ALA A 156 14.19 17.63 -0.23
N ILE A 157 14.16 17.12 -1.46
CA ILE A 157 15.36 16.76 -2.26
C ILE A 157 15.91 17.98 -2.99
N THR A 158 15.01 18.81 -3.54
CA THR A 158 15.35 20.08 -4.16
C THR A 158 15.00 21.19 -3.18
N LYS A 159 15.98 22.00 -2.80
CA LYS A 159 15.68 23.35 -2.31
C LYS A 159 14.97 24.03 -3.47
N THR A 160 13.72 24.44 -3.28
CA THR A 160 13.10 25.42 -4.17
C THR A 160 14.13 26.53 -4.36
N SER A 161 14.58 26.70 -5.60
CA SER A 161 15.32 27.89 -5.96
C SER A 161 14.38 29.05 -5.68
N SER A 162 14.65 29.79 -4.61
CA SER A 162 14.39 31.22 -4.61
C SER A 162 15.15 31.81 -5.80
N THR A 163 14.57 31.75 -7.00
CA THR A 163 15.14 32.43 -8.16
C THR A 163 14.97 33.92 -7.95
N LYS A 164 16.09 34.55 -7.56
CA LYS A 164 16.51 35.92 -7.80
C LYS A 164 15.47 37.03 -7.60
N ALA A 165 15.62 37.69 -6.45
CA ALA A 165 15.55 39.13 -6.41
C ALA A 165 16.59 39.70 -7.39
N GLU A 166 16.13 40.32 -8.48
CA GLU A 166 16.77 41.50 -9.04
C GLU A 166 15.81 42.21 -10.00
N SER A 167 15.53 43.47 -9.65
CA SER A 167 14.92 44.53 -10.45
C SER A 167 13.40 44.49 -10.70
N ALA A 168 12.64 45.00 -9.73
CA ALA A 168 11.62 46.02 -10.00
C ALA A 168 11.37 46.86 -8.75
N THR A 169 11.86 48.09 -8.78
CA THR A 169 11.56 49.16 -7.84
C THR A 169 10.06 49.44 -7.81
N SER A 170 9.38 49.10 -6.70
CA SER A 170 8.33 49.92 -6.10
C SER A 170 7.74 49.20 -4.88
N SER A 171 8.02 49.77 -3.70
CA SER A 171 7.17 49.82 -2.50
C SER A 171 5.94 48.89 -2.46
N THR A 172 5.88 47.99 -1.48
CA THR A 172 5.02 48.11 -0.27
C THR A 172 5.06 46.77 0.51
N GLU A 173 5.52 46.85 1.75
CA GLU A 173 5.29 45.98 2.94
C GLU A 173 5.07 44.46 2.73
N ALA A 174 6.10 43.69 3.11
CA ALA A 174 6.10 42.24 3.15
C ALA A 174 5.56 41.70 4.49
N ASN A 175 4.48 40.92 4.42
CA ASN A 175 4.09 39.98 5.46
C ASN A 175 3.50 38.72 4.79
N GLY A 176 4.36 37.81 4.28
CA GLY A 176 3.92 36.68 3.44
C GLY A 176 4.71 35.38 3.60
N GLY A 177 5.64 35.30 4.57
CA GLY A 177 6.48 34.11 4.77
C GLY A 177 5.78 32.94 5.48
N GLU A 178 4.72 33.20 6.25
CA GLU A 178 4.01 32.18 7.03
C GLU A 178 2.93 31.45 6.23
N SER A 179 2.25 32.14 5.30
CA SER A 179 1.15 31.54 4.51
C SER A 179 1.56 30.38 3.60
N LYS A 180 2.80 30.34 3.07
CA LYS A 180 3.23 29.25 2.18
C LYS A 180 3.57 27.95 2.93
N LYS A 181 3.92 28.03 4.23
CA LYS A 181 4.15 26.86 5.09
C LYS A 181 2.83 26.24 5.55
N GLU A 182 1.87 27.06 5.96
CA GLU A 182 0.54 26.56 6.35
C GLU A 182 -0.20 25.87 5.19
N MET A 183 0.01 26.34 3.95
CA MET A 183 -0.60 25.77 2.75
C MET A 183 -0.16 24.33 2.41
N LEU A 184 0.97 23.86 2.97
CA LEU A 184 1.44 22.49 2.74
C LEU A 184 0.68 21.45 3.57
N VAL A 185 0.19 21.81 4.76
CA VAL A 185 -0.59 20.88 5.60
C VAL A 185 -1.93 20.61 4.92
N GLY A 186 -2.31 19.34 4.80
CA GLY A 186 -3.49 18.90 4.06
C GLY A 186 -3.26 18.70 2.56
N SER A 187 -2.08 19.04 2.03
CA SER A 187 -1.73 18.74 0.63
C SER A 187 -1.62 17.22 0.42
N ALA A 188 -2.06 16.76 -0.75
CA ALA A 188 -1.97 15.36 -1.16
C ALA A 188 -0.54 15.02 -1.60
N LEU A 189 -0.09 13.80 -1.31
CA LEU A 189 1.21 13.26 -1.72
C LEU A 189 1.02 12.17 -2.78
N ARG A 190 1.83 12.17 -3.83
CA ARG A 190 1.84 11.11 -4.85
C ARG A 190 3.24 10.57 -5.06
N GLU A 191 3.43 9.26 -5.02
CA GLU A 191 4.72 8.64 -5.32
C GLU A 191 5.08 8.86 -6.79
N ILE A 192 6.33 9.29 -7.03
CA ILE A 192 6.90 9.42 -8.37
C ILE A 192 8.08 8.46 -8.56
N TYR A 193 8.84 8.22 -7.50
CA TYR A 193 9.92 7.23 -7.51
C TYR A 193 9.77 6.30 -6.34
N ARG A 194 9.60 5.01 -6.63
CA ARG A 194 9.66 3.96 -5.61
C ARG A 194 11.10 3.52 -5.41
N ALA A 195 11.57 3.57 -4.17
CA ALA A 195 12.84 2.97 -3.80
C ALA A 195 12.63 1.47 -3.54
N ILE A 196 13.29 0.61 -4.31
CA ILE A 196 13.29 -0.84 -4.09
C ILE A 196 14.63 -1.21 -3.43
N PRO A 197 14.61 -1.76 -2.20
CA PRO A 197 15.85 -2.18 -1.55
C PRO A 197 16.51 -3.31 -2.34
N LYS A 198 17.83 -3.20 -2.55
CA LYS A 198 18.60 -4.24 -3.26
C LYS A 198 18.71 -5.54 -2.46
N ASN A 199 18.72 -5.42 -1.13
CA ASN A 199 18.78 -6.55 -0.22
C ASN A 199 17.41 -6.69 0.44
N LEU A 200 16.63 -7.66 0.00
CA LEU A 200 15.34 -7.98 0.60
C LEU A 200 15.59 -8.85 1.83
N ALA A 201 15.24 -8.29 2.99
CA ALA A 201 15.37 -8.94 4.28
C ALA A 201 14.08 -9.76 4.54
N LEU A 202 14.18 -11.09 4.44
CA LEU A 202 13.06 -12.01 4.51
C LEU A 202 12.70 -12.34 5.96
N THR A 203 11.42 -12.32 6.28
CA THR A 203 10.84 -12.85 7.51
C THR A 203 10.18 -14.19 7.20
N VAL A 204 10.70 -15.28 7.77
CA VAL A 204 10.16 -16.63 7.57
C VAL A 204 9.36 -17.04 8.80
N ALA A 205 8.09 -17.43 8.64
CA ALA A 205 7.29 -18.03 9.71
C ALA A 205 7.48 -19.55 9.72
N LEU A 206 7.53 -20.15 10.90
CA LEU A 206 7.51 -21.60 11.09
C LEU A 206 6.07 -22.08 11.28
N ALA A 207 5.64 -23.05 10.48
CA ALA A 207 4.32 -23.65 10.60
C ALA A 207 4.11 -24.31 11.97
N HIS A 208 2.86 -24.33 12.43
CA HIS A 208 2.50 -24.80 13.77
C HIS A 208 2.74 -26.31 13.95
N ASP A 209 2.58 -27.08 12.88
CA ASP A 209 2.67 -28.54 12.82
C ASP A 209 4.09 -29.09 12.84
N LEU A 210 5.11 -28.23 12.71
CA LEU A 210 6.50 -28.64 12.87
C LEU A 210 6.75 -29.17 14.29
N GLU A 211 7.67 -30.10 14.45
CA GLU A 211 8.12 -30.58 15.75
C GLU A 211 9.18 -29.66 16.36
N ARG A 212 9.47 -29.85 17.65
CA ARG A 212 10.47 -29.03 18.35
C ARG A 212 11.85 -29.11 17.69
N ILE A 213 12.28 -30.30 17.25
CA ILE A 213 13.59 -30.50 16.64
C ILE A 213 13.62 -29.85 15.25
N GLU A 214 12.58 -30.05 14.44
CA GLU A 214 12.46 -29.42 13.12
C GLU A 214 12.50 -27.89 13.20
N ARG A 215 11.86 -27.29 14.21
CA ARG A 215 11.91 -25.84 14.44
C ARG A 215 13.32 -25.35 14.77
N VAL A 216 14.06 -26.10 15.59
CA VAL A 216 15.45 -25.75 15.94
C VAL A 216 16.34 -25.83 14.70
N ASP A 217 16.19 -26.90 13.92
CA ASP A 217 16.97 -27.11 12.69
C ASP A 217 16.65 -26.03 11.66
N ALA A 218 15.38 -25.73 11.42
CA ALA A 218 14.94 -24.67 10.52
C ALA A 218 15.48 -23.29 10.94
N THR A 219 15.38 -22.94 12.23
CA THR A 219 15.89 -21.67 12.76
C THR A 219 17.41 -21.56 12.54
N SER A 220 18.14 -22.65 12.80
CA SER A 220 19.59 -22.67 12.60
C SER A 220 19.99 -22.54 11.12
N ALA A 221 19.28 -23.24 10.23
CA ALA A 221 19.52 -23.21 8.79
C ALA A 221 19.22 -21.82 8.21
N PHE A 222 18.08 -21.23 8.57
CA PHE A 222 17.72 -19.89 8.13
C PHE A 222 18.64 -18.80 8.70
N GLY A 223 19.12 -18.97 9.94
CA GLY A 223 20.09 -18.05 10.54
C GLY A 223 21.43 -17.97 9.79
N ALA A 224 21.75 -18.96 8.96
CA ALA A 224 22.95 -18.95 8.11
C ALA A 224 22.73 -18.27 6.74
N ILE A 225 21.48 -17.97 6.36
CA ILE A 225 21.15 -17.37 5.06
C ILE A 225 21.06 -15.86 5.22
N ALA A 226 21.99 -15.12 4.60
CA ALA A 226 22.07 -13.66 4.72
C ALA A 226 20.82 -12.89 4.25
N ALA A 227 20.01 -13.51 3.38
CA ALA A 227 18.75 -12.93 2.92
C ALA A 227 17.61 -13.07 3.95
N VAL A 228 17.75 -13.92 4.96
CA VAL A 228 16.76 -14.10 6.04
C VAL A 228 17.13 -13.19 7.21
N GLU A 229 16.25 -12.25 7.51
CA GLU A 229 16.41 -11.31 8.62
C GLU A 229 15.99 -11.94 9.94
N THR A 230 14.87 -12.65 9.92
CA THR A 230 14.24 -13.16 11.13
C THR A 230 13.35 -14.36 10.85
N VAL A 231 13.26 -15.22 11.86
CA VAL A 231 12.41 -16.40 11.88
C VAL A 231 11.46 -16.26 13.06
N ILE A 232 10.16 -16.43 12.82
CA ILE A 232 9.09 -16.28 13.81
C ILE A 232 8.18 -17.51 13.80
N ASN A 233 7.36 -17.74 14.81
CA ASN A 233 6.28 -18.73 14.65
C ASN A 233 5.12 -18.12 13.84
N ALA A 234 4.42 -18.95 13.07
CA ALA A 234 3.20 -18.53 12.40
C ALA A 234 2.24 -17.85 13.39
N GLY A 235 1.65 -16.72 12.99
CA GLY A 235 0.74 -15.93 13.81
C GLY A 235 1.39 -14.95 14.82
N GLU A 236 2.70 -15.02 15.08
CA GLU A 236 3.38 -14.07 15.99
C GLU A 236 3.69 -12.71 15.32
N GLY A 237 3.60 -12.63 14.00
CA GLY A 237 3.90 -11.44 13.23
C GLY A 237 3.55 -11.59 11.75
N SER A 238 3.93 -10.60 10.94
CA SER A 238 3.81 -10.69 9.48
C SER A 238 5.05 -11.40 8.94
N ALA A 239 4.86 -12.51 8.26
CA ALA A 239 5.90 -13.21 7.51
C ALA A 239 5.70 -13.06 6.01
N ASP A 240 6.75 -13.32 5.24
CA ASP A 240 6.68 -13.28 3.77
C ASP A 240 6.34 -14.64 3.20
N CYS A 241 6.84 -15.64 3.90
CA CYS A 241 6.60 -17.03 3.62
C CYS A 241 6.53 -17.81 4.93
N VAL A 242 5.82 -18.92 4.86
CA VAL A 242 5.72 -19.92 5.90
C VAL A 242 6.56 -21.11 5.47
N PHE A 243 7.52 -21.51 6.29
CA PHE A 243 8.21 -22.77 6.19
C PHE A 243 7.37 -23.85 6.89
N GLY A 244 7.02 -24.90 6.15
CA GLY A 244 6.19 -25.97 6.68
C GLY A 244 6.41 -27.28 5.94
N ARG A 245 5.67 -28.30 6.37
CA ARG A 245 5.74 -29.64 5.80
C ARG A 245 4.81 -29.77 4.60
N LEU A 246 5.34 -30.22 3.47
CA LEU A 246 4.56 -30.55 2.27
C LEU A 246 4.07 -32.00 2.31
N GLU A 247 4.97 -32.93 2.61
CA GLU A 247 4.70 -34.37 2.76
C GLU A 247 5.58 -34.93 3.90
N ALA A 248 5.42 -36.19 4.27
CA ALA A 248 6.30 -36.82 5.25
C ALA A 248 7.78 -36.62 4.86
N HIS A 249 8.55 -35.93 5.71
CA HIS A 249 9.95 -35.58 5.50
C HIS A 249 10.25 -34.68 4.28
N ARG A 250 9.25 -34.00 3.71
CA ARG A 250 9.45 -32.96 2.68
C ARG A 250 8.95 -31.62 3.19
N TYR A 251 9.80 -30.61 3.07
CA TYR A 251 9.52 -29.25 3.52
C TYR A 251 9.58 -28.28 2.35
N SER A 252 8.83 -27.18 2.45
CA SER A 252 8.83 -26.11 1.45
C SER A 252 8.58 -24.76 2.12
N LEU A 253 8.82 -23.69 1.35
CA LEU A 253 8.35 -22.34 1.65
C LEU A 253 7.05 -22.09 0.89
N PHE A 254 6.07 -21.55 1.59
CA PHE A 254 4.75 -21.19 1.08
C PHE A 254 4.56 -19.69 1.24
N THR A 255 3.96 -19.00 0.28
CA THR A 255 3.58 -17.59 0.46
C THR A 255 2.29 -17.49 1.27
N GLU A 256 2.09 -16.43 2.07
CA GLU A 256 0.79 -16.19 2.73
C GLU A 256 -0.35 -16.18 1.70
N GLY A 257 -1.17 -17.24 1.72
CA GLY A 257 -2.23 -17.48 0.75
C GLY A 257 -2.21 -18.87 0.13
N GLU A 258 -1.08 -19.60 0.16
CA GLU A 258 -1.09 -21.03 -0.13
C GLU A 258 -1.39 -21.77 1.17
N THR A 259 -2.67 -21.81 1.55
CA THR A 259 -3.15 -22.88 2.42
C THR A 259 -2.84 -24.17 1.67
N LEU A 260 -2.02 -25.04 2.26
CA LEU A 260 -1.95 -26.44 1.83
C LEU A 260 -3.39 -26.93 1.85
N CYS A 261 -4.01 -27.06 0.67
CA CYS A 261 -5.21 -27.87 0.55
C CYS A 261 -4.82 -29.23 1.13
N ASN A 262 -5.41 -29.54 2.27
CA ASN A 262 -5.32 -30.87 2.84
C ASN A 262 -5.78 -31.84 1.74
N PRO A 263 -5.05 -32.92 1.45
CA PRO A 263 -5.56 -33.96 0.55
C PRO A 263 -6.86 -34.57 1.07
#